data_AF-A0A9P6JVK2-F1
#
_entry.id   AF-A0A9P6JVK2-F1
#
_cell.length_a   1.000
_cell.length_b   1.000
_cell.length_c   1.000
_cell.angle_alpha   90.00
_cell.angle_beta   90.00
_cell.angle_gamma   90.00
#
_symmetry.space_group_name_H-M   'P 1'
#
loop_
_entity.id
_entity.type
_entity.pdbx_description
1 polymer ?
#
loop_
_entity_poly.entity_id
_entity_poly.type
_entity_poly.pdbx_seq_one_letter_code
_entity_poly.pdbx_strand_id
1 'polypeptide(L)'
;MNCRADPSLYTLMVAALPPSITSDMVTISANKGDRLRINAQAWGGENAAHYEWQVSFPPRDVDLSRVQARFENGGLTVRVPRFSRW
;
A
#
# COMPACT_ATOMS: atom_id res chain seq x y z
N MET A 1 -7.98 -3.37 4.73
CA MET A 1 -7.29 -2.13 4.34
C MET A 1 -8.34 -1.06 4.12
N ASN A 2 -8.18 0.10 4.74
CA ASN A 2 -9.05 1.28 4.53
C ASN A 2 -8.43 2.18 3.46
N CYS A 3 -9.27 2.83 2.66
CA CYS A 3 -8.85 3.80 1.64
C CYS A 3 -9.59 5.11 1.88
N ARG A 4 -8.84 6.21 1.92
CA ARG A 4 -9.36 7.57 1.93
C ARG A 4 -8.92 8.26 0.64
N ALA A 5 -9.86 8.93 -0.02
CA ALA A 5 -9.59 9.72 -1.21
C ALA A 5 -9.81 11.20 -0.91
N ASP A 6 -8.82 12.02 -1.24
CA ASP A 6 -8.89 13.47 -1.23
C ASP A 6 -8.58 13.98 -2.67
N PRO A 7 -8.80 15.27 -3.00
CA PRO A 7 -8.58 15.78 -4.35
C PRO A 7 -7.14 15.64 -4.87
N SER A 8 -6.15 15.61 -3.98
CA SER A 8 -4.72 15.55 -4.33
C SER A 8 -4.04 14.23 -3.98
N LEU A 9 -4.72 13.32 -3.27
CA LEU A 9 -4.08 12.17 -2.66
C LEU A 9 -5.06 11.03 -2.37
N TYR A 10 -4.64 9.81 -2.59
CA TYR A 10 -5.20 8.62 -1.94
C TYR A 10 -4.34 8.18 -0.76
N THR A 11 -4.98 7.85 0.37
CA THR A 11 -4.31 7.30 1.56
C THR A 11 -4.86 5.90 1.83
N LEU A 12 -4.00 4.89 1.70
CA LEU A 12 -4.28 3.49 2.02
C LEU A 12 -3.73 3.17 3.41
N MET A 13 -4.54 2.53 4.25
CA MET A 13 -4.16 2.24 5.64
C MET A 13 -4.48 0.79 6.00
N VAL A 14 -3.49 0.12 6.58
CA VAL A 14 -3.64 -1.15 7.30
C VAL A 14 -3.29 -0.87 8.75
N ALA A 15 -4.29 -0.87 9.63
CA ALA A 15 -4.14 -0.40 11.00
C ALA A 15 -3.22 -1.29 11.86
N ALA A 16 -3.28 -2.61 11.65
CA ALA A 16 -2.41 -3.55 12.34
C ALA A 16 -2.16 -4.77 11.44
N LEU A 17 -0.89 -5.06 11.19
CA LEU A 17 -0.42 -6.34 10.68
C LEU A 17 -0.01 -7.23 11.87
N PRO A 18 0.01 -8.56 11.72
CA PRO A 18 0.53 -9.45 12.75
C PRO A 18 1.95 -9.06 13.17
N PRO A 19 2.33 -9.27 14.45
CA PRO A 19 3.68 -8.96 14.93
C PRO A 19 4.81 -9.69 14.20
N SER A 20 4.50 -10.79 13.53
CA SER A 20 5.46 -11.53 12.69
C SER A 20 5.82 -10.82 11.39
N ILE A 21 5.05 -9.81 10.96
CA ILE A 21 5.31 -9.01 9.76
C ILE A 21 6.05 -7.73 10.15
N THR A 22 7.29 -7.62 9.67
CA THR A 22 8.09 -6.39 9.77
C THR A 22 8.05 -5.61 8.45
N SER A 23 8.60 -4.39 8.43
CA SER A 23 8.66 -3.56 7.23
C SER A 23 9.35 -4.26 6.05
N ASP A 24 10.40 -5.04 6.31
CA ASP A 24 11.19 -5.72 5.27
C ASP A 24 10.41 -6.85 4.58
N MET A 25 9.32 -7.30 5.21
CA MET A 25 8.40 -8.30 4.71
C MET A 25 7.25 -7.70 3.88
N VAL A 26 7.24 -6.38 3.71
CA VAL A 26 6.22 -5.67 2.93
C VAL A 26 6.80 -5.21 1.60
N THR A 27 6.24 -5.70 0.51
CA THR A 27 6.54 -5.24 -0.85
C THR A 27 5.38 -4.40 -1.37
N ILE A 28 5.69 -3.22 -1.91
CA ILE A 28 4.73 -2.34 -2.58
C ILE A 28 5.20 -2.15 -4.03
N SER A 29 4.32 -2.43 -4.99
CA SER A 29 4.66 -2.32 -6.41
C SER A 29 3.61 -1.52 -7.18
N ALA A 30 4.10 -0.63 -8.04
CA ALA A 30 3.30 0.02 -9.06
C ALA A 30 3.21 -0.90 -10.28
N ASN A 31 2.00 -1.26 -10.68
CA ASN A 31 1.73 -2.21 -11.74
C ASN A 31 1.03 -1.49 -12.92
N LYS A 32 1.14 -2.08 -14.12
CA LYS A 32 0.49 -1.56 -15.33
C LYS A 32 -1.02 -1.37 -15.14
N GLY A 33 -1.54 -0.27 -15.71
CA GLY A 33 -2.97 0.05 -15.71
C GLY A 33 -3.43 0.76 -14.44
N ASP A 34 -2.60 1.67 -13.90
CA ASP A 34 -2.90 2.48 -12.72
C ASP A 34 -3.29 1.62 -11.50
N ARG A 35 -2.45 0.61 -11.22
CA ARG A 35 -2.64 -0.33 -10.11
C ARG A 35 -1.50 -0.27 -9.12
N LEU A 36 -1.82 -0.36 -7.84
CA LEU A 36 -0.84 -0.56 -6.78
C LEU A 36 -1.11 -1.91 -6.12
N ARG A 37 -0.06 -2.73 -5.97
CA ARG A 37 -0.11 -3.98 -5.21
C ARG A 37 0.70 -3.83 -3.93
N ILE A 38 0.17 -4.38 -2.85
CA ILE A 38 0.82 -4.46 -1.55
C ILE A 38 0.80 -5.95 -1.17
N ASN A 39 1.98 -6.52 -0.96
CA ASN A 39 2.15 -7.86 -0.42
C ASN A 39 2.87 -7.76 0.92
N ALA A 40 2.37 -8.45 1.94
CA ALA A 40 3.00 -8.54 3.25
C ALA A 40 3.12 -10.02 3.63
N GLN A 41 4.35 -10.51 3.80
CA GLN A 41 4.59 -11.94 3.94
C GLN A 41 5.69 -12.29 4.94
N ALA A 42 5.31 -13.00 5.99
CA ALA A 42 6.22 -13.66 6.91
C ALA A 42 6.43 -15.12 6.49
N TRP A 43 7.68 -15.54 6.36
CA TRP A 43 8.07 -16.90 5.98
C TRP A 43 8.62 -17.69 7.18
N GLY A 44 8.42 -19.00 7.18
CA GLY A 44 9.24 -19.94 7.98
C GLY A 44 8.81 -20.20 9.42
N GLY A 45 7.60 -20.71 9.67
CA GLY A 45 7.23 -21.29 10.97
C GLY A 45 5.72 -21.23 11.28
N GLU A 46 5.36 -21.49 12.53
CA GLU A 46 3.97 -21.44 13.07
C GLU A 46 3.32 -20.06 12.88
N ASN A 47 4.12 -19.00 12.72
CA ASN A 47 3.68 -17.62 12.52
C ASN A 47 3.76 -17.14 11.04
N ALA A 48 3.81 -18.07 10.09
CA ALA A 48 3.75 -17.74 8.67
C ALA A 48 2.43 -17.02 8.35
N ALA A 49 2.52 -15.89 7.66
CA ALA A 49 1.37 -15.08 7.31
C ALA A 49 1.56 -14.49 5.92
N HIS A 50 0.47 -14.42 5.14
CA HIS A 50 0.49 -13.85 3.80
C HIS A 50 -0.75 -12.99 3.60
N TYR A 51 -0.53 -11.73 3.26
CA TYR A 51 -1.59 -10.78 2.93
C TYR A 51 -1.28 -10.11 1.61
N GLU A 52 -2.34 -9.89 0.83
CA GLU A 52 -2.25 -9.21 -0.43
C GLU A 52 -3.42 -8.24 -0.61
N TRP A 53 -3.08 -7.04 -1.08
CA TRP A 53 -4.04 -6.06 -1.53
C TRP A 53 -3.66 -5.56 -2.91
N GLN A 54 -4.67 -5.39 -3.76
CA GLN A 54 -4.54 -4.71 -5.04
C GLN A 54 -5.56 -3.57 -5.10
N VAL A 55 -5.07 -2.37 -5.41
CA VAL A 55 -5.91 -1.19 -5.63
C VAL A 55 -5.82 -0.82 -7.10
N SER A 56 -6.98 -0.67 -7.74
CA SER A 56 -7.08 -0.08 -9.07
C SER A 56 -7.58 1.35 -8.94
N PHE A 57 -6.87 2.28 -9.56
CA PHE A 57 -7.25 3.69 -9.58
C PHE A 57 -7.97 4.01 -10.91
N PRO A 58 -8.74 5.11 -10.96
CA PRO A 58 -9.26 5.59 -12.23
C PRO A 58 -8.11 5.87 -13.22
N PRO A 59 -8.31 5.63 -14.53
CA PRO A 59 -7.26 5.82 -15.52
C PRO A 59 -6.65 7.23 -15.46
N ARG A 60 -5.31 7.31 -15.40
CA ARG A 60 -4.53 8.57 -15.41
C ARG A 60 -4.84 9.52 -14.24
N ASP A 61 -5.34 9.01 -13.12
CA ASP A 61 -5.67 9.84 -11.95
C ASP A 61 -4.53 9.93 -10.93
N VAL A 62 -3.62 8.94 -10.91
CA VAL A 62 -2.59 8.80 -9.87
C VAL A 62 -1.17 8.85 -10.41
N ASP A 63 -0.29 9.51 -9.67
CA ASP A 63 1.15 9.51 -9.92
C ASP A 63 1.83 8.40 -9.09
N LEU A 64 1.92 7.22 -9.69
CA LEU A 64 2.56 6.06 -9.05
C LEU A 64 4.09 6.20 -8.91
N SER A 65 4.71 7.21 -9.52
CA SER A 65 6.16 7.46 -9.37
C SER A 65 6.50 8.16 -8.04
N ARG A 66 5.49 8.71 -7.34
CA ARG A 66 5.65 9.50 -6.11
C ARG A 66 5.01 8.83 -4.88
N VAL A 67 4.79 7.52 -4.95
CA VAL A 67 4.24 6.75 -3.84
C VAL A 67 5.16 6.83 -2.62
N GLN A 68 4.59 7.07 -1.45
CA GLN A 68 5.30 7.05 -0.18
C GLN A 68 4.65 6.04 0.75
N ALA A 69 5.46 5.22 1.40
CA ALA A 69 5.01 4.25 2.39
C ALA A 69 5.65 4.54 3.74
N ARG A 70 4.90 4.33 4.82
CA ARG A 70 5.39 4.35 6.20
C ARG A 70 4.87 3.13 6.94
N PHE A 71 5.78 2.46 7.62
CA PHE A 71 5.47 1.33 8.50
C PHE A 71 5.84 1.72 9.92
N GLU A 72 4.85 1.95 10.77
CA GLU A 72 5.03 2.46 12.13
C GLU A 72 4.05 1.73 13.06
N ASN A 73 4.55 1.27 14.22
CA ASN A 73 3.74 0.58 15.23
C ASN A 73 2.93 -0.62 14.70
N GLY A 74 3.48 -1.37 13.72
CA GLY A 74 2.79 -2.51 13.09
C GLY A 74 1.70 -2.12 12.08
N GLY A 75 1.47 -0.82 11.87
CA GLY A 75 0.56 -0.29 10.86
C GLY A 75 1.29 0.14 9.59
N LEU A 76 0.64 -0.05 8.44
CA LEU A 76 1.13 0.40 7.14
C LEU A 76 0.26 1.55 6.63
N THR A 77 0.88 2.68 6.28
CA THR A 77 0.24 3.77 5.55
C THR A 77 0.92 3.99 4.21
N VAL A 78 0.14 4.00 3.12
CA VAL A 78 0.64 4.28 1.77
C VAL A 78 -0.09 5.49 1.21
N ARG A 79 0.68 6.51 0.82
CA ARG A 79 0.21 7.76 0.22
C ARG A 79 0.48 7.69 -1.27
N VAL A 80 -0.57 7.80 -2.08
CA VAL A 80 -0.53 7.77 -3.54
C VAL A 80 -1.02 9.12 -4.07
N PRO A 81 -0.11 10.02 -4.51
CA PRO A 81 -0.48 11.31 -5.05
C PRO A 81 -1.38 11.20 -6.28
N ARG A 82 -2.29 12.16 -6.43
CA ARG A 82 -3.06 12.33 -7.66
C ARG A 82 -2.35 13.32 -8.56
N PHE A 83 -2.50 13.17 -9.88
CA PHE A 83 -2.02 14.20 -10.79
C PHE A 83 -2.79 15.49 -10.53
N SER A 84 -2.07 16.61 -10.39
CA SER A 84 -2.71 17.92 -10.33
C SER A 84 -3.41 18.15 -11.66
N ARG A 85 -4.73 18.34 -11.64
CA ARG A 85 -5.46 18.86 -12.80
C ARG A 85 -5.11 20.36 -12.89
N TRP A 86 -4.36 20.72 -13.92
CA TRP A 86 -4.14 22.10 -14.33
C TRP A 86 -5.35 22.59 -15.12
#